data_AF-A0A438GWC2-F1
#
_entry.id   AF-A0A438GWC2-F1
#
_cell.length_a   1.000
_cell.length_b   1.000
_cell.length_c   1.000
_cell.angle_alpha   90.00
_cell.angle_beta   90.00
_cell.angle_gamma   90.00
#
_symmetry.space_group_name_H-M   'P 1'
#
loop_
_entity.id
_entity.type
_entity.pdbx_description
1 polymer ?
#
loop_
_entity_poly.entity_id
_entity_poly.type
_entity_poly.pdbx_seq_one_letter_code
_entity_poly.pdbx_strand_id
1 'polypeptide(L)'
;MDSFQIVNLRMIPWGNAVLRPDKTFQCQHGPAECVLNTVEACVINIYPRVDMHFRFIYCVEYLALEGKQAEWASCFDRSQLGKVPIDCYTMDMETRLYFFATCLLQLELKYAEETALLNPPHTGVPWVVVNDQPLKEDYNNFVAYVCRAYRGVMCQRLAGHFSLTSIRLWRKIQSIHFAMLMRQKT
;
A
#
# COMPACT_ATOMS: atom_id res chain seq x y z
N MET A 1 -2.70 20.14 6.82
CA MET A 1 -1.26 19.93 6.52
C MET A 1 -1.04 18.44 6.43
N ASP A 2 -0.57 17.96 5.28
CA ASP A 2 -0.50 16.53 4.99
C ASP A 2 0.73 15.87 5.65
N SER A 3 0.50 14.76 6.35
CA SER A 3 1.54 13.93 6.99
C SER A 3 2.61 13.44 6.00
N PHE A 4 2.32 13.46 4.70
CA PHE A 4 3.25 13.10 3.62
C PHE A 4 4.38 14.11 3.39
N GLN A 5 4.35 15.29 4.01
CA GLN A 5 5.43 16.28 3.87
C GLN A 5 6.68 15.93 4.69
N ILE A 6 6.54 15.12 5.74
CA ILE A 6 7.63 14.75 6.67
C ILE A 6 8.07 13.28 6.53
N VAL A 7 7.22 12.44 5.93
CA VAL A 7 7.45 10.99 5.73
C VAL A 7 7.49 10.68 4.26
N ASN A 8 8.48 9.89 3.86
CA ASN A 8 8.50 9.14 2.62
C ASN A 8 7.78 7.81 2.87
N LEU A 9 6.52 7.74 2.47
CA LEU A 9 5.73 6.52 2.57
C LEU A 9 5.96 5.66 1.32
N ARG A 10 6.32 4.40 1.55
CA ARG A 10 6.38 3.32 0.56
C ARG A 10 5.34 2.26 0.93
N MET A 11 4.35 2.07 0.07
CA MET A 11 3.35 1.01 0.20
C MET A 11 3.75 -0.21 -0.64
N ILE A 12 3.58 -1.41 -0.10
CA ILE A 12 3.88 -2.70 -0.75
C ILE A 12 2.62 -3.59 -0.70
N PRO A 13 1.84 -3.66 -1.79
CA PRO A 13 0.66 -4.53 -1.91
C PRO A 13 1.09 -5.98 -2.18
N TRP A 14 1.41 -6.71 -1.12
CA TRP A 14 1.79 -8.13 -1.18
C TRP A 14 1.33 -8.87 0.06
N GLY A 15 1.69 -8.35 1.24
CA GLY A 15 1.28 -8.89 2.53
C GLY A 15 1.77 -10.32 2.74
N ASN A 16 0.83 -11.25 2.94
CA ASN A 16 1.13 -12.67 3.14
C ASN A 16 0.95 -13.51 1.86
N ALA A 17 0.89 -12.88 0.69
CA ALA A 17 0.87 -13.61 -0.57
C ALA A 17 2.12 -14.47 -0.75
N VAL A 18 1.96 -15.61 -1.43
CA VAL A 18 3.03 -16.57 -1.68
C VAL A 18 3.23 -16.71 -3.18
N LEU A 19 4.48 -16.58 -3.62
CA LEU A 19 4.91 -16.93 -4.97
C LEU A 19 5.06 -18.46 -5.07
N ARG A 20 4.28 -19.09 -5.94
CA ARG A 20 4.35 -20.53 -6.20
C ARG A 20 5.42 -20.86 -7.25
N PRO A 21 5.89 -22.12 -7.32
CA PRO A 21 6.90 -22.55 -8.30
C PRO A 21 6.49 -22.34 -9.77
N ASP A 22 5.18 -22.38 -10.05
CA ASP A 22 4.60 -22.13 -11.37
C ASP A 22 4.47 -20.63 -11.72
N LYS A 23 5.07 -19.75 -10.89
CA LYS A 23 5.00 -18.29 -10.98
C LYS A 23 3.60 -17.71 -10.80
N THR A 24 2.68 -18.47 -10.21
CA THR A 24 1.38 -17.94 -9.79
C THR A 24 1.43 -17.41 -8.37
N PHE A 25 0.51 -16.52 -8.05
CA PHE A 25 0.39 -15.91 -6.73
C PHE A 25 -0.77 -16.56 -5.96
N GLN A 26 -0.51 -16.92 -4.71
CA GLN A 26 -1.53 -17.38 -3.80
C GLN A 26 -1.70 -16.36 -2.67
N CYS A 27 -2.90 -15.81 -2.55
CA CYS A 27 -3.24 -14.86 -1.51
C CYS A 27 -4.11 -15.50 -0.42
N GLN A 28 -4.02 -15.00 0.81
CA GLN A 28 -4.62 -15.65 1.99
C GLN A 28 -6.16 -15.59 1.98
N HIS A 29 -6.73 -14.57 1.36
CA HIS A 29 -8.16 -14.34 1.19
C HIS A 29 -8.65 -14.67 -0.24
N GLY A 30 -7.87 -15.46 -0.98
CA GLY A 30 -8.25 -15.99 -2.28
C GLY A 30 -7.97 -15.04 -3.46
N PRO A 31 -8.48 -15.38 -4.67
CA PRO A 31 -8.10 -14.70 -5.91
C PRO A 31 -8.45 -13.21 -5.97
N ALA A 32 -9.51 -12.78 -5.28
CA ALA A 32 -9.91 -11.38 -5.26
C ALA A 32 -8.86 -10.48 -4.59
N GLU A 33 -8.21 -10.95 -3.53
CA GLU A 33 -7.08 -10.23 -2.91
C GLU A 33 -5.92 -10.11 -3.90
N CYS A 34 -5.56 -11.18 -4.62
CA CYS A 34 -4.48 -11.12 -5.60
C CYS A 34 -4.78 -10.07 -6.68
N VAL A 35 -6.01 -10.03 -7.19
CA VAL A 35 -6.43 -9.00 -8.15
C VAL A 35 -6.27 -7.59 -7.59
N LEU A 36 -6.66 -7.35 -6.33
CA LEU A 36 -6.51 -6.05 -5.71
C LEU A 36 -5.03 -5.67 -5.51
N ASN A 37 -4.18 -6.62 -5.09
CA ASN A 37 -2.75 -6.39 -4.97
C ASN A 37 -2.15 -5.94 -6.32
N THR A 38 -2.51 -6.60 -7.42
CA THR A 38 -2.08 -6.21 -8.78
C THR A 38 -2.58 -4.82 -9.17
N VAL A 39 -3.86 -4.51 -8.92
CA VAL A 39 -4.45 -3.20 -9.25
C VAL A 39 -3.76 -2.09 -8.46
N GLU A 40 -3.51 -2.30 -7.18
CA GLU A 40 -2.85 -1.33 -6.31
C GLU A 40 -1.38 -1.13 -6.70
N ALA A 41 -0.70 -2.21 -7.09
CA ALA A 41 0.64 -2.15 -7.69
C ALA A 41 0.66 -1.25 -8.95
N CYS A 42 -0.30 -1.42 -9.86
CA CYS A 42 -0.47 -0.56 -11.04
C CYS A 42 -0.71 0.92 -10.65
N VAL A 43 -1.60 1.16 -9.68
CA VAL A 43 -1.93 2.51 -9.24
C VAL A 43 -0.71 3.19 -8.62
N ILE A 44 0.09 2.49 -7.82
CA ILE A 44 1.34 3.03 -7.27
C ILE A 44 2.34 3.35 -8.39
N ASN A 45 2.47 2.47 -9.38
CA ASN A 45 3.39 2.65 -10.51
C ASN A 45 3.00 3.86 -11.39
N ILE A 46 1.71 4.02 -11.70
CA ILE A 46 1.20 5.10 -12.57
C ILE A 46 1.06 6.43 -11.83
N TYR A 47 0.67 6.39 -10.55
CA TYR A 47 0.49 7.55 -9.69
C TYR A 47 1.50 7.52 -8.53
N PRO A 48 2.80 7.77 -8.78
CA PRO A 48 3.85 7.60 -7.76
C PRO A 48 3.76 8.60 -6.61
N ARG A 49 2.98 9.68 -6.76
CA ARG A 49 2.74 10.61 -5.65
C ARG A 49 1.86 9.95 -4.59
N VAL A 50 2.35 9.93 -3.35
CA VAL A 50 1.68 9.24 -2.24
C VAL A 50 0.26 9.72 -2.00
N ASP A 51 0.02 11.03 -2.01
CA ASP A 51 -1.31 11.61 -1.82
C ASP A 51 -2.34 11.12 -2.87
N MET A 52 -1.88 10.74 -4.07
CA MET A 52 -2.75 10.24 -5.13
C MET A 52 -3.07 8.76 -4.93
N HIS A 53 -2.07 7.88 -4.92
CA HIS A 53 -2.34 6.44 -4.80
C HIS A 53 -2.92 6.06 -3.44
N PHE A 54 -2.56 6.76 -2.36
CA PHE A 54 -3.09 6.50 -1.03
C PHE A 54 -4.60 6.70 -0.94
N ARG A 55 -5.16 7.72 -1.62
CA ARG A 55 -6.62 7.95 -1.66
C ARG A 55 -7.36 6.79 -2.32
N PHE A 56 -6.78 6.26 -3.39
CA PHE A 56 -7.32 5.09 -4.10
C PHE A 56 -7.28 3.84 -3.24
N ILE A 57 -6.10 3.52 -2.71
CA ILE A 57 -5.90 2.34 -1.84
C ILE A 57 -6.83 2.40 -0.63
N TYR A 58 -6.97 3.58 0.00
CA TYR A 58 -7.90 3.77 1.10
C TYR A 58 -9.34 3.40 0.72
N CYS A 59 -9.80 3.84 -0.46
CA CYS A 59 -11.13 3.52 -0.93
C CYS A 59 -11.31 2.02 -1.18
N VAL A 60 -10.32 1.35 -1.77
CA VAL A 60 -10.35 -0.10 -2.02
C VAL A 60 -10.40 -0.88 -0.71
N GLU A 61 -9.52 -0.56 0.24
CA GLU A 61 -9.49 -1.18 1.57
C GLU A 61 -10.81 -0.96 2.33
N TYR A 62 -11.41 0.23 2.22
CA TYR A 62 -12.72 0.49 2.80
C TYR A 62 -13.80 -0.40 2.19
N LEU A 63 -13.82 -0.57 0.87
CA LEU A 63 -14.76 -1.47 0.20
C LEU A 63 -14.52 -2.93 0.61
N ALA A 64 -13.27 -3.37 0.74
CA ALA A 64 -12.93 -4.71 1.19
C ALA A 64 -13.44 -4.99 2.62
N LEU A 65 -13.31 -4.02 3.54
CA LEU A 65 -13.88 -4.09 4.89
C LEU A 65 -15.41 -4.22 4.89
N GLU A 66 -16.09 -3.62 3.92
CA GLU A 66 -17.54 -3.73 3.75
C GLU A 66 -17.99 -4.97 2.97
N GLY A 67 -17.06 -5.82 2.52
CA GLY A 67 -17.38 -6.97 1.65
C GLY A 67 -17.81 -6.57 0.24
N LYS A 68 -17.45 -5.36 -0.19
CA LYS A 68 -17.79 -4.74 -1.49
C LYS A 68 -16.57 -4.60 -2.40
N GLN A 69 -15.56 -5.44 -2.24
CA GLN A 69 -14.32 -5.38 -3.02
C GLN A 69 -14.55 -5.44 -4.54
N ALA A 70 -15.64 -6.04 -5.01
CA ALA A 70 -16.01 -6.04 -6.43
C ALA A 70 -16.25 -4.64 -7.01
N GLU A 71 -16.55 -3.64 -6.17
CA GLU A 71 -16.77 -2.25 -6.55
C GLU A 71 -15.48 -1.42 -6.63
N TRP A 72 -14.29 -2.04 -6.53
CA TRP A 72 -12.99 -1.36 -6.46
C TRP A 72 -12.78 -0.32 -7.58
N ALA A 73 -13.30 -0.57 -8.78
CA ALA A 73 -13.15 0.35 -9.91
C ALA A 73 -13.85 1.71 -9.67
N SER A 74 -14.87 1.76 -8.81
CA SER A 74 -15.50 3.03 -8.40
C SER A 74 -14.54 3.94 -7.62
N CYS A 75 -13.44 3.40 -7.09
CA CYS A 75 -12.44 4.18 -6.36
C CYS A 75 -11.63 5.12 -7.24
N PHE A 76 -11.57 4.93 -8.56
CA PHE A 76 -10.97 5.92 -9.47
C PHE A 76 -11.73 7.24 -9.40
N ASP A 77 -13.06 7.17 -9.53
CA ASP A 77 -13.93 8.35 -9.51
C ASP A 77 -13.91 8.99 -8.11
N ARG A 78 -14.00 8.18 -7.04
CA ARG A 78 -13.94 8.66 -5.64
C ARG A 78 -12.59 9.30 -5.28
N SER A 79 -11.51 8.87 -5.92
CA SER A 79 -10.14 9.39 -5.68
C SER A 79 -9.72 10.46 -6.67
N GLN A 80 -10.57 10.78 -7.64
CA GLN A 80 -10.29 11.73 -8.74
C GLN A 80 -9.04 11.33 -9.52
N LEU A 81 -8.86 10.03 -9.77
CA LEU A 81 -7.79 9.49 -10.59
C LEU A 81 -8.34 9.04 -11.94
N GLY A 82 -7.51 9.13 -12.97
CA GLY A 82 -7.82 8.54 -14.27
C GLY A 82 -7.81 7.02 -14.19
N LYS A 83 -8.53 6.39 -15.12
CA LYS A 83 -8.68 4.92 -15.19
C LYS A 83 -7.55 4.22 -15.95
N VAL A 84 -6.46 4.93 -16.27
CA VAL A 84 -5.25 4.37 -16.92
C VAL A 84 -4.69 3.13 -16.19
N PRO A 85 -4.75 3.03 -14.84
CA PRO A 85 -4.33 1.79 -14.17
C PRO A 85 -5.25 0.58 -14.43
N ILE A 86 -6.47 0.78 -14.91
CA ILE A 86 -7.30 -0.32 -15.43
C ILE A 86 -6.67 -0.90 -16.68
N ASP A 87 -6.11 -0.08 -17.57
CA ASP A 87 -5.42 -0.57 -18.77
C ASP A 87 -4.17 -1.38 -18.39
N CYS A 88 -3.43 -0.90 -17.38
CA CYS A 88 -2.30 -1.64 -16.78
C CYS A 88 -2.72 -3.06 -16.36
N TYR A 89 -3.90 -3.21 -15.74
CA TYR A 89 -4.44 -4.50 -15.30
C TYR A 89 -5.11 -5.33 -16.42
N THR A 90 -5.91 -4.71 -17.28
CA THR A 90 -6.80 -5.39 -18.25
C THR A 90 -6.12 -5.77 -19.56
N MET A 91 -5.10 -5.02 -20.00
CA MET A 91 -4.38 -5.32 -21.24
C MET A 91 -3.63 -6.67 -21.20
N ASP A 92 -3.35 -7.17 -19.99
CA ASP A 92 -2.80 -8.51 -19.76
C ASP A 92 -3.85 -9.62 -19.97
N MET A 93 -5.07 -9.42 -19.48
CA MET A 93 -6.11 -10.45 -19.44
C MET A 93 -6.72 -10.77 -20.82
N GLU A 94 -6.94 -9.77 -21.67
CA GLU A 94 -7.64 -9.97 -22.97
C GLU A 94 -6.74 -9.84 -24.21
N THR A 95 -5.82 -8.87 -24.23
CA THR A 95 -5.10 -8.50 -25.47
C THR A 95 -3.75 -9.18 -25.69
N ARG A 96 -3.23 -9.94 -24.72
CA ARG A 96 -1.88 -10.58 -24.80
C ARG A 96 -0.81 -9.66 -25.37
N LEU A 97 -0.81 -8.37 -25.02
CA LEU A 97 0.35 -7.54 -25.34
C LEU A 97 1.44 -7.93 -24.34
N TYR A 98 2.28 -8.89 -24.73
CA TYR A 98 3.32 -9.53 -23.91
C TYR A 98 4.13 -8.56 -23.05
N PHE A 99 4.34 -7.34 -23.55
CA PHE A 99 5.03 -6.26 -22.83
C PHE A 99 4.32 -5.83 -21.52
N PHE A 100 2.99 -5.63 -21.54
CA PHE A 100 2.24 -5.19 -20.36
C PHE A 100 2.03 -6.32 -19.36
N ALA A 101 1.75 -7.54 -19.83
CA ALA A 101 1.72 -8.76 -19.02
C ALA A 101 3.02 -8.97 -18.23
N THR A 102 4.15 -8.79 -18.92
CA THR A 102 5.48 -8.90 -18.32
C THR A 102 5.71 -7.80 -17.29
N CYS A 103 5.20 -6.59 -17.52
CA CYS A 103 5.32 -5.47 -16.59
C CYS A 103 4.54 -5.73 -15.28
N LEU A 104 3.31 -6.25 -15.35
CA LEU A 104 2.53 -6.63 -14.17
C LEU A 104 3.25 -7.68 -13.33
N LEU A 105 3.67 -8.76 -13.97
CA LEU A 105 4.41 -9.83 -13.31
C LEU A 105 5.70 -9.30 -12.68
N GLN A 106 6.40 -8.39 -13.35
CA GLN A 106 7.61 -7.74 -12.80
C GLN A 106 7.30 -6.88 -11.57
N LEU A 107 6.17 -6.15 -11.55
CA LEU A 107 5.76 -5.37 -10.39
C LEU A 107 5.47 -6.28 -9.19
N GLU A 108 4.72 -7.35 -9.40
CA GLU A 108 4.37 -8.30 -8.33
C GLU A 108 5.60 -9.06 -7.82
N LEU A 109 6.48 -9.53 -8.70
CA LEU A 109 7.75 -10.16 -8.30
C LEU A 109 8.64 -9.20 -7.50
N LYS A 110 8.69 -7.92 -7.90
CA LYS A 110 9.42 -6.89 -7.15
C LYS A 110 8.82 -6.70 -5.75
N TYR A 111 7.51 -6.66 -5.60
CA TYR A 111 6.86 -6.54 -4.30
C TYR A 111 7.04 -7.78 -3.42
N ALA A 112 7.05 -8.97 -4.03
CA ALA A 112 7.38 -10.22 -3.35
C ALA A 112 8.82 -10.19 -2.81
N GLU A 113 9.78 -9.77 -3.63
CA GLU A 113 11.19 -9.64 -3.25
C GLU A 113 11.38 -8.59 -2.14
N GLU A 114 10.81 -7.39 -2.30
CA GLU A 114 10.86 -6.33 -1.28
C GLU A 114 10.31 -6.83 0.07
N THR A 115 9.24 -7.63 0.05
CA THR A 115 8.63 -8.21 1.26
C THR A 115 9.49 -9.33 1.86
N ALA A 116 10.07 -10.19 1.03
CA ALA A 116 10.96 -11.28 1.46
C ALA A 116 12.28 -10.77 2.08
N LEU A 117 12.72 -9.58 1.68
CA LEU A 117 13.92 -8.93 2.21
C LEU A 117 13.69 -8.18 3.53
N LEU A 118 12.47 -8.15 4.07
CA LEU A 118 12.20 -7.58 5.39
C LEU A 118 13.03 -8.27 6.46
N ASN A 119 13.70 -7.47 7.28
CA ASN A 119 14.51 -7.96 8.39
C ASN A 119 14.10 -7.27 9.70
N PRO A 120 13.55 -8.01 10.70
CA PRO A 120 13.19 -9.42 10.63
C PRO A 120 12.07 -9.66 9.61
N PRO A 121 11.89 -10.90 9.14
CA PRO A 121 10.73 -11.27 8.33
C PRO A 121 9.44 -10.87 9.05
N HIS A 122 8.45 -10.39 8.28
CA HIS A 122 7.16 -10.04 8.85
C HIS A 122 6.47 -11.30 9.43
N THR A 123 5.83 -11.15 10.57
CA THR A 123 5.08 -12.24 11.23
C THR A 123 3.57 -12.13 10.99
N GLY A 124 3.14 -11.10 10.25
CA GLY A 124 1.76 -10.82 9.93
C GLY A 124 1.63 -9.46 9.23
N VAL A 125 0.39 -9.12 8.89
CA VAL A 125 0.02 -7.81 8.32
C VAL A 125 -0.92 -7.08 9.29
N PRO A 126 -0.85 -5.74 9.40
CA PRO A 126 0.06 -4.85 8.67
C PRO A 126 1.50 -4.97 9.19
N TRP A 127 2.48 -4.92 8.28
CA TRP A 127 3.90 -4.82 8.68
C TRP A 127 4.40 -3.40 8.52
N VAL A 128 4.56 -2.69 9.64
CA VAL A 128 4.98 -1.28 9.63
C VAL A 128 6.43 -1.14 10.06
N VAL A 129 7.23 -0.47 9.23
CA VAL A 129 8.63 -0.14 9.52
C VAL A 129 8.79 1.37 9.51
N VAL A 130 9.39 1.94 10.55
CA VAL A 130 9.74 3.37 10.64
C VAL A 130 11.25 3.50 10.79
N ASN A 131 11.95 4.10 9.81
CA ASN A 131 13.41 4.22 9.80
C ASN A 131 14.12 2.88 10.10
N ASP A 132 13.74 1.84 9.34
CA ASP A 132 14.24 0.47 9.45
C ASP A 132 13.96 -0.21 10.81
N GLN A 133 13.14 0.42 11.68
CA GLN A 133 12.62 -0.19 12.89
C GLN A 133 11.23 -0.79 12.65
N PRO A 134 11.06 -2.13 12.68
CA PRO A 134 9.75 -2.75 12.66
C PRO A 134 8.98 -2.44 13.95
N LEU A 135 7.73 -2.00 13.83
CA LEU A 135 6.90 -1.65 14.99
C LEU A 135 6.18 -2.85 15.60
N LYS A 136 6.00 -3.94 14.84
CA LYS A 136 5.26 -5.14 15.26
C LYS A 136 3.88 -4.75 15.81
N GLU A 137 3.52 -5.23 16.99
CA GLU A 137 2.24 -4.92 17.66
C GLU A 137 2.00 -3.42 17.92
N ASP A 138 3.06 -2.61 17.97
CA ASP A 138 2.95 -1.17 18.23
C ASP A 138 2.73 -0.34 16.96
N TYR A 139 2.38 -0.98 15.84
CA TYR A 139 2.17 -0.33 14.55
C TYR A 139 1.12 0.81 14.62
N ASN A 140 0.12 0.70 15.50
CA ASN A 140 -0.93 1.71 15.72
C ASN A 140 -0.40 3.05 16.27
N ASN A 141 0.83 3.05 16.80
CA ASN A 141 1.51 4.21 17.35
C ASN A 141 2.58 4.78 16.40
N PHE A 142 2.59 4.38 15.12
CA PHE A 142 3.58 4.82 14.14
C PHE A 142 3.77 6.35 14.08
N VAL A 143 2.72 7.15 14.31
CA VAL A 143 2.81 8.62 14.37
C VAL A 143 3.81 9.07 15.43
N ALA A 144 3.80 8.43 16.61
CA ALA A 144 4.73 8.73 17.67
C ALA A 144 6.17 8.32 17.30
N TYR A 145 6.35 7.25 16.53
CA TYR A 145 7.67 6.83 16.03
C TYR A 145 8.20 7.77 14.96
N VAL A 146 7.37 8.11 13.97
CA VAL A 146 7.67 9.13 12.96
C VAL A 146 8.08 10.43 13.64
N CYS A 147 7.35 10.84 14.68
CA CYS A 147 7.67 12.07 15.36
C CYS A 147 8.93 12.03 16.23
N ARG A 148 9.20 10.91 16.89
CA ARG A 148 10.46 10.71 17.62
C ARG A 148 11.68 10.67 16.68
N ALA A 149 11.50 10.07 15.50
CA ALA A 149 12.51 10.03 14.46
C ALA A 149 12.79 11.41 13.86
N TYR A 150 11.76 12.26 13.74
CA TYR A 150 11.87 13.58 13.14
C TYR A 150 12.56 14.59 14.07
N ARG A 151 13.82 14.94 13.77
CA ARG A 151 14.63 15.91 14.54
C ARG A 151 14.26 17.39 14.33
N GLY A 152 13.26 17.70 13.50
CA GLY A 152 12.84 19.08 13.23
C GLY A 152 11.72 19.60 14.14
N VAL A 153 11.59 20.93 14.24
CA VAL A 153 10.62 21.66 15.10
C VAL A 153 9.14 21.32 14.83
N MET A 154 8.86 20.66 13.69
CA MET A 154 7.51 20.36 13.20
C MET A 154 6.75 19.37 14.09
N CYS A 155 7.42 18.47 14.83
CA CYS A 155 6.73 17.51 15.70
C CYS A 155 6.12 18.09 16.97
N GLN A 156 6.62 19.24 17.44
CA GLN A 156 5.95 20.00 18.51
C GLN A 156 4.61 20.60 18.03
N ARG A 157 4.45 20.87 16.73
CA ARG A 157 3.18 21.29 16.12
C ARG A 157 2.30 20.12 15.67
N LEU A 158 2.87 18.97 15.30
CA LEU A 158 2.12 17.79 14.86
C LEU A 158 1.29 17.15 15.98
N ALA A 159 1.71 17.25 17.24
CA ALA A 159 0.90 16.88 18.40
C ALA A 159 -0.45 17.64 18.46
N GLY A 160 -0.53 18.83 17.84
CA GLY A 160 -1.76 19.63 17.72
C GLY A 160 -2.40 19.67 16.32
N HIS A 161 -1.76 19.14 15.27
CA HIS A 161 -2.19 19.33 13.87
C HIS A 161 -2.32 18.07 13.02
N PHE A 162 -2.04 16.87 13.55
CA PHE A 162 -2.59 15.68 12.91
C PHE A 162 -4.11 15.78 12.99
N SER A 163 -4.77 16.02 11.86
CA SER A 163 -6.22 15.88 11.82
C SER A 163 -6.53 14.45 12.28
N LEU A 164 -7.36 14.30 13.31
CA LEU A 164 -7.83 13.00 13.80
C LEU A 164 -8.31 12.11 12.64
N THR A 165 -8.80 12.71 11.56
CA THR A 165 -9.16 12.06 10.29
C THR A 165 -8.02 11.34 9.60
N SER A 166 -6.82 11.92 9.49
CA SER A 166 -5.66 11.26 8.84
C SER A 166 -5.17 10.09 9.69
N ILE A 167 -5.06 10.24 11.02
CA ILE A 167 -4.70 9.11 11.90
C ILE A 167 -5.76 8.00 11.85
N ARG A 168 -7.04 8.35 11.84
CA ARG A 168 -8.15 7.39 11.69
C ARG A 168 -8.16 6.71 10.31
N LEU A 169 -7.82 7.43 9.25
CA LEU A 169 -7.66 6.87 7.90
C LEU A 169 -6.57 5.80 7.89
N TRP A 170 -5.40 6.12 8.43
CA TRP A 170 -4.23 5.24 8.44
C TRP A 170 -4.43 4.00 9.31
N ARG A 171 -5.10 4.13 10.47
CA ARG A 171 -5.46 2.99 11.32
C ARG A 171 -6.45 2.03 10.67
N LYS A 172 -7.26 2.49 9.70
CA LYS A 172 -8.26 1.66 8.99
C LYS A 172 -7.71 0.96 7.75
N ILE A 173 -6.69 1.53 7.08
CA ILE A 173 -6.02 0.95 5.89
C ILE A 173 -5.19 -0.29 6.23
N GLN A 174 -4.86 -0.42 7.50
CA GLN A 174 -3.92 -1.40 8.01
C GLN A 174 -4.49 -2.82 8.12
N SER A 175 -5.73 -3.06 7.68
CA SER A 175 -6.48 -4.19 8.20
C SER A 175 -6.49 -5.44 7.34
N ILE A 176 -6.09 -5.42 6.05
CA ILE A 176 -6.32 -6.62 5.23
C ILE A 176 -5.13 -7.13 4.39
N HIS A 177 -4.30 -6.32 3.70
CA HIS A 177 -3.35 -6.91 2.71
C HIS A 177 -1.94 -6.32 2.59
N PHE A 178 -1.53 -5.35 3.42
CA PHE A 178 -0.33 -4.54 3.14
C PHE A 178 0.87 -4.77 4.06
N ALA A 179 2.06 -4.71 3.46
CA ALA A 179 3.26 -4.24 4.14
C ALA A 179 3.44 -2.74 3.87
N MET A 180 3.78 -1.98 4.91
CA MET A 180 3.91 -0.52 4.84
C MET A 180 5.27 -0.08 5.37
N LEU A 181 6.11 0.42 4.46
CA LEU A 181 7.43 0.95 4.80
C LEU A 181 7.36 2.47 4.90
N MET A 182 7.65 3.02 6.07
CA MET A 182 7.77 4.46 6.28
C MET A 182 9.22 4.83 6.56
N ARG A 183 9.78 5.70 5.71
CA ARG A 183 11.08 6.32 5.96
C ARG A 183 10.90 7.81 6.11
N GLN A 184 11.70 8.46 6.93
CA GLN A 184 11.69 9.91 7.02
C GLN A 184 12.18 10.53 5.69
N LYS A 185 11.62 11.67 5.26
CA LYS A 185 12.25 12.47 4.21
C LYS A 185 13.49 13.15 4.80
N THR A 186 14.66 12.89 4.22
CA THR A 186 15.90 13.64 4.48
C THR A 186 15.81 15.06 3.95
#